data_AF-A0A3D0Y6R3-F1
#
_entry.id   AF-A0A3D0Y6R3-F1
#
_cell.length_a   1.000
_cell.length_b   1.000
_cell.length_c   1.000
_cell.angle_alpha   90.00
_cell.angle_beta   90.00
_cell.angle_gamma   90.00
#
_symmetry.space_group_name_H-M   'P 1'
#
loop_
_entity.id
_entity.type
_entity.pdbx_description
1 polymer ?
#
loop_
_entity_poly.entity_id
_entity_poly.type
_entity_poly.pdbx_seq_one_letter_code
_entity_poly.pdbx_strand_id
1 'polypeptide(L)'
;MFTERKAGILLHPTCLPSEYGIGDLGPNAYKFVDFLYSAKQSFWQILPLTATTYSPYKGFSAFANTYMLISPEKLHKMGLISDTTLKQSIIKNSGHVDFKSILSKKVEILTRAFINFKEIKDPELTINFQNFTHNNADWLDNYTLFISLKYFFIKTRIHSKDNLTISLELQNYIESASQHLDEETATAYYYDAVWSSWNKELIEHDPDVIAYYKDLLRDEIEFHKFCEFIFSIQWYELKSYANEKGIKILGDVPIFVSYDSADVWANQKLFHMDNDGYPTILSGAPPDYFSEDGQLWGDPIYNWEYHKQTDFAWWTSRIKNTLGLVDAMRIDHFRGFEAYWETKCGEKTAKNGKWTKGPDKDFFCHIEQKLGHLPMVAEDLGIITPAVELLRDFFDIPGICVLHFAFDGKEDNPYLPNNIGANRILYTGTHDNNTTVGWYKALDDHTKKIVKTYIDVDETNLAYSFIDAAYNTKANTVIIPLQDILELDETHRMNTPSTADDNWAWRFTSDMLKNDYATRLATLADKYKRS
;
A
#
# COMPACT_ATOMS: atom_id res chain seq x y z
N MET A 1 -11.66 -12.07 -14.52
CA MET A 1 -10.18 -12.23 -14.35
C MET A 1 -9.84 -13.45 -13.50
N PHE A 2 -10.61 -13.75 -12.44
CA PHE A 2 -10.29 -14.80 -11.46
C PHE A 2 -11.13 -16.08 -11.60
N THR A 3 -11.55 -16.42 -12.82
CA THR A 3 -12.43 -17.56 -13.12
C THR A 3 -11.68 -18.84 -13.51
N GLU A 4 -10.39 -18.72 -13.79
CA GLU A 4 -9.52 -19.84 -14.19
C GLU A 4 -8.50 -20.15 -13.10
N ARG A 5 -7.97 -21.38 -13.16
CA ARG A 5 -6.87 -21.81 -12.29
C ARG A 5 -5.59 -21.10 -12.73
N LYS A 6 -5.07 -20.22 -11.89
CA LYS A 6 -3.86 -19.42 -12.11
C LYS A 6 -2.99 -19.39 -10.86
N ALA A 7 -1.73 -19.01 -11.05
CA ALA A 7 -0.76 -18.78 -9.98
C ALA A 7 -0.07 -17.42 -10.10
N GLY A 8 0.48 -16.93 -9.00
CA GLY A 8 1.24 -15.69 -8.98
C GLY A 8 2.15 -15.56 -7.76
N ILE A 9 2.88 -14.45 -7.71
CA ILE A 9 3.82 -14.15 -6.64
C ILE A 9 3.48 -12.82 -5.99
N LEU A 10 3.51 -12.79 -4.65
CA LEU A 10 3.47 -11.56 -3.86
C LEU A 10 4.90 -11.06 -3.65
N LEU A 11 5.18 -9.87 -4.19
CA LEU A 11 6.46 -9.19 -4.02
C LEU A 11 6.26 -7.68 -4.23
N HIS A 12 6.53 -6.86 -3.22
CA HIS A 12 6.51 -5.41 -3.43
C HIS A 12 7.77 -4.94 -4.19
N PRO A 13 7.69 -3.94 -5.10
CA PRO A 13 8.86 -3.50 -5.87
C PRO A 13 10.03 -3.00 -5.03
N THR A 14 9.81 -2.54 -3.79
CA THR A 14 10.89 -2.14 -2.86
C THR A 14 11.84 -3.30 -2.53
N CYS A 15 11.35 -4.54 -2.62
CA CYS A 15 12.10 -5.75 -2.31
C CYS A 15 13.11 -6.14 -3.42
N LEU A 16 13.04 -5.53 -4.60
CA LEU A 16 13.89 -5.85 -5.74
C LEU A 16 15.39 -5.51 -5.48
N PRO A 17 16.35 -6.27 -6.05
CA PRO A 17 17.78 -6.13 -5.79
C PRO A 17 18.42 -4.98 -6.60
N SER A 18 17.94 -3.75 -6.41
CA SER A 18 18.57 -2.53 -6.97
C SER A 18 19.86 -2.12 -6.22
N GLU A 19 20.81 -1.56 -6.97
CA GLU A 19 22.06 -0.96 -6.47
C GLU A 19 21.86 0.44 -5.86
N TYR A 20 20.63 0.94 -5.82
CA TYR A 20 20.30 2.28 -5.34
C TYR A 20 19.53 2.24 -4.01
N GLY A 21 19.91 1.33 -3.11
CA GLY A 21 19.45 1.26 -1.71
C GLY A 21 18.01 0.75 -1.47
N ILE A 22 17.14 0.83 -2.47
CA ILE A 22 15.76 0.29 -2.46
C ILE A 22 15.42 -0.24 -3.85
N GLY A 23 14.60 -1.28 -3.95
CA GLY A 23 14.07 -1.73 -5.24
C GLY A 23 13.33 -0.61 -5.97
N ASP A 24 13.38 -0.62 -7.31
CA ASP A 24 12.88 0.45 -8.17
C ASP A 24 12.31 -0.11 -9.48
N LEU A 25 11.72 0.77 -10.30
CA LEU A 25 11.08 0.45 -11.58
C LEU A 25 12.09 0.27 -12.74
N GLY A 26 13.34 -0.05 -12.42
CA GLY A 26 14.45 -0.23 -13.34
C GLY A 26 14.62 -1.68 -13.84
N PRO A 27 15.79 -2.03 -14.39
CA PRO A 27 16.05 -3.31 -15.04
C PRO A 27 15.69 -4.55 -14.21
N ASN A 28 15.82 -4.51 -12.88
CA ASN A 28 15.52 -5.66 -12.03
C ASN A 28 14.01 -5.94 -11.90
N ALA A 29 13.14 -4.93 -12.08
CA ALA A 29 11.70 -5.15 -12.18
C ALA A 29 11.34 -5.92 -13.46
N TYR A 30 11.99 -5.60 -14.60
CA TYR A 30 11.80 -6.31 -15.87
C TYR A 30 12.31 -7.74 -15.80
N LYS A 31 13.48 -7.97 -15.17
CA LYS A 31 13.99 -9.32 -14.91
C LYS A 31 13.04 -10.13 -14.03
N PHE A 32 12.38 -9.50 -13.06
CA PHE A 32 11.38 -10.17 -12.24
C PHE A 32 10.13 -10.55 -13.05
N VAL A 33 9.68 -9.69 -13.96
CA VAL A 33 8.62 -10.06 -14.92
C VAL A 33 9.05 -11.24 -15.81
N ASP A 34 10.30 -11.26 -16.28
CA ASP A 34 10.84 -12.40 -17.05
C ASP A 34 10.88 -13.69 -16.23
N PHE A 35 11.25 -13.59 -14.95
CA PHE A 35 11.18 -14.69 -14.00
C PHE A 35 9.75 -15.21 -13.87
N LEU A 36 8.76 -14.35 -13.63
CA LEU A 36 7.34 -14.72 -13.53
C LEU A 36 6.86 -15.45 -14.78
N TYR A 37 7.18 -14.90 -15.95
CA TYR A 37 6.85 -15.51 -17.24
C TYR A 37 7.47 -16.91 -17.38
N SER A 38 8.77 -17.05 -17.10
CA SER A 38 9.47 -18.34 -17.17
C SER A 38 8.96 -19.37 -16.15
N ALA A 39 8.47 -18.89 -15.01
CA ALA A 39 7.87 -19.67 -13.94
C ALA A 39 6.38 -20.01 -14.19
N LYS A 40 5.83 -19.62 -15.36
CA LYS A 40 4.42 -19.79 -15.74
C LYS A 40 3.45 -19.21 -14.71
N GLN A 41 3.84 -18.09 -14.12
CA GLN A 41 2.96 -17.31 -13.25
C GLN A 41 2.14 -16.36 -14.12
N SER A 42 0.94 -16.02 -13.67
CA SER A 42 0.05 -15.08 -14.36
C SER A 42 -0.18 -13.78 -13.57
N PHE A 43 0.14 -13.76 -12.28
CA PHE A 43 -0.03 -12.58 -11.42
C PHE A 43 1.26 -12.15 -10.73
N TRP A 44 1.49 -10.84 -10.73
CA TRP A 44 2.39 -10.16 -9.80
C TRP A 44 1.52 -9.35 -8.83
N GLN A 45 1.44 -9.79 -7.58
CA GLN A 45 0.79 -9.00 -6.53
C GLN A 45 1.78 -8.06 -5.86
N ILE A 46 1.36 -6.82 -5.69
CA ILE A 46 2.11 -5.76 -5.01
C ILE A 46 1.28 -5.20 -3.84
N LEU A 47 1.97 -4.62 -2.86
CA LEU A 47 1.36 -3.75 -1.85
C LEU A 47 1.04 -2.36 -2.44
N PRO A 48 0.32 -1.47 -1.72
CA PRO A 48 0.01 -0.15 -2.24
C PRO A 48 1.28 0.63 -2.65
N LEU A 49 1.20 1.37 -3.74
CA LEU A 49 2.32 2.18 -4.26
C LEU A 49 2.34 3.60 -3.67
N THR A 50 1.51 3.88 -2.66
CA THR A 50 1.25 5.23 -2.17
C THR A 50 2.50 5.93 -1.64
N ALA A 51 2.57 7.26 -1.81
CA ALA A 51 3.60 8.08 -1.19
C ALA A 51 3.54 7.99 0.35
N THR A 52 4.59 7.47 0.99
CA THR A 52 4.66 7.22 2.44
C THR A 52 6.10 7.33 2.94
N THR A 53 6.26 7.50 4.26
CA THR A 53 7.55 7.45 4.96
C THR A 53 7.77 6.17 5.77
N TYR A 54 6.72 5.38 6.04
CA TYR A 54 6.83 4.21 6.94
C TYR A 54 6.08 2.99 6.41
N SER A 55 4.77 3.09 6.19
CA SER A 55 3.92 1.97 5.78
C SER A 55 3.21 2.27 4.45
N PRO A 56 3.20 1.32 3.50
CA PRO A 56 2.38 1.40 2.28
C PRO A 56 0.88 1.61 2.55
N TYR A 57 0.39 1.30 3.75
CA TYR A 57 -1.02 1.48 4.12
C TYR A 57 -1.32 2.83 4.78
N LYS A 58 -0.28 3.63 5.04
CA LYS A 58 -0.37 4.97 5.64
C LYS A 58 0.27 6.00 4.70
N GLY A 59 -0.37 6.23 3.56
CA GLY A 59 0.10 7.18 2.55
C GLY A 59 -0.36 8.62 2.82
N PHE A 60 0.40 9.60 2.30
CA PHE A 60 0.02 11.01 2.24
C PHE A 60 -1.03 11.31 1.16
N SER A 61 -1.26 10.37 0.25
CA SER A 61 -2.33 10.44 -0.73
C SER A 61 -2.80 9.04 -1.13
N ALA A 62 -4.09 8.90 -1.37
CA ALA A 62 -4.73 7.74 -1.98
C ALA A 62 -4.49 7.64 -3.50
N PHE A 63 -3.91 8.68 -4.11
CA PHE A 63 -3.68 8.79 -5.55
C PHE A 63 -2.20 8.84 -5.91
N ALA A 64 -1.41 9.59 -5.13
CA ALA A 64 0.00 9.82 -5.41
C ALA A 64 0.86 8.61 -5.05
N ASN A 65 1.96 8.44 -5.79
CA ASN A 65 2.82 7.28 -5.69
C ASN A 65 4.16 7.63 -5.03
N THR A 66 4.82 6.63 -4.46
CA THR A 66 6.13 6.86 -3.85
C THR A 66 7.20 7.09 -4.92
N TYR A 67 7.82 8.27 -4.88
CA TYR A 67 8.97 8.58 -5.74
C TYR A 67 10.21 7.73 -5.42
N MET A 68 10.21 7.00 -4.30
CA MET A 68 11.28 6.09 -3.91
C MET A 68 11.50 4.97 -4.93
N LEU A 69 10.46 4.59 -5.68
CA LEU A 69 10.53 3.56 -6.71
C LEU A 69 11.06 4.08 -8.06
N ILE A 70 11.27 5.39 -8.23
CA ILE A 70 11.84 5.94 -9.47
C ILE A 70 13.26 5.42 -9.65
N SER A 71 13.53 4.81 -10.80
CA SER A 71 14.81 4.21 -11.14
C SER A 71 15.82 5.26 -11.62
N PRO A 72 16.99 5.39 -10.96
CA PRO A 72 18.08 6.25 -11.42
C PRO A 72 18.62 5.84 -12.80
N GLU A 73 18.64 4.55 -13.12
CA GLU A 73 19.09 4.07 -14.44
C GLU A 73 18.18 4.56 -15.56
N LYS A 74 16.87 4.59 -15.31
CA LYS A 74 15.91 5.13 -16.28
C LYS A 74 16.01 6.65 -16.41
N LEU A 75 16.20 7.38 -15.31
CA LEU A 75 16.50 8.82 -15.36
C LEU A 75 17.75 9.10 -16.21
N HIS A 76 18.79 8.28 -16.06
CA HIS A 76 20.01 8.38 -16.87
C HIS A 76 19.72 8.11 -18.35
N LYS A 77 18.97 7.05 -18.67
CA LYS A 77 18.55 6.72 -20.04
C LYS A 77 17.72 7.84 -20.69
N MET A 78 16.93 8.56 -19.90
CA MET A 78 16.18 9.75 -20.34
C MET A 78 17.04 11.00 -20.49
N GLY A 79 18.34 10.95 -20.16
CA GLY A 79 19.24 12.10 -20.20
C GLY A 79 19.02 13.11 -19.06
N LEU A 80 18.23 12.76 -18.05
CA LEU A 80 17.88 13.64 -16.93
C LEU A 80 18.96 13.68 -15.85
N ILE A 81 19.83 12.67 -15.78
CA ILE A 81 21.00 12.69 -14.90
C ILE A 81 22.24 12.23 -15.67
N SER A 82 23.43 12.63 -15.22
CA SER A 82 24.70 12.23 -15.83
C SER A 82 25.19 10.87 -15.33
N ASP A 83 26.09 10.24 -16.10
CA ASP A 83 26.85 9.05 -15.68
C ASP A 83 27.51 9.23 -14.30
N THR A 84 28.05 10.43 -14.03
CA THR A 84 28.68 10.76 -12.74
C THR A 84 27.65 10.73 -11.61
N THR A 85 26.47 11.32 -11.82
CA THR A 85 25.40 11.31 -10.82
C THR A 85 24.91 9.89 -10.57
N LEU A 86 24.74 9.08 -11.63
CA LEU A 86 24.34 7.69 -11.50
C LEU A 86 25.34 6.88 -10.67
N LYS A 87 26.63 6.97 -10.98
CA LYS A 87 27.71 6.25 -10.24
C LYS A 87 27.82 6.70 -8.78
N GLN A 88 27.62 7.99 -8.51
CA GLN A 88 27.60 8.53 -7.13
C GLN A 88 26.34 8.16 -6.34
N SER A 89 25.35 7.56 -7.00
CA SER A 89 24.09 7.16 -6.38
C SER A 89 24.07 5.72 -5.90
N ILE A 90 25.10 4.94 -6.23
CA ILE A 90 25.21 3.54 -5.82
C ILE A 90 25.31 3.46 -4.29
N ILE A 91 24.44 2.64 -3.70
CA ILE A 91 24.44 2.31 -2.29
C ILE A 91 24.63 0.79 -2.18
N LYS A 92 25.59 0.38 -1.35
CA LYS A 92 25.87 -1.04 -1.13
C LYS A 92 24.59 -1.77 -0.71
N ASN A 93 24.24 -2.84 -1.44
CA ASN A 93 23.08 -3.66 -1.12
C ASN A 93 23.29 -4.41 0.20
N SER A 94 22.37 -4.21 1.15
CA SER A 94 22.36 -4.80 2.49
C SER A 94 21.28 -5.86 2.70
N GLY A 95 20.52 -6.24 1.66
CA GLY A 95 19.35 -7.13 1.81
C GLY A 95 18.19 -6.51 2.59
N HIS A 96 18.32 -5.24 2.99
CA HIS A 96 17.37 -4.52 3.83
C HIS A 96 17.35 -3.04 3.43
N VAL A 97 16.18 -2.40 3.44
CA VAL A 97 16.01 -0.97 3.13
C VAL A 97 16.30 -0.13 4.37
N ASP A 98 17.28 0.78 4.30
CA ASP A 98 17.39 1.87 5.26
C ASP A 98 16.63 3.09 4.73
N PHE A 99 15.34 3.18 5.06
CA PHE A 99 14.43 4.22 4.57
C PHE A 99 14.94 5.63 4.85
N LYS A 100 15.60 5.85 5.99
CA LYS A 100 16.10 7.17 6.38
C LYS A 100 17.25 7.61 5.48
N SER A 101 18.23 6.75 5.26
CA SER A 101 19.37 7.12 4.40
C SER A 101 18.94 7.21 2.93
N ILE A 102 18.08 6.31 2.45
CA ILE A 102 17.70 6.31 1.04
C ILE A 102 16.83 7.51 0.65
N LEU A 103 15.98 8.01 1.55
CA LEU A 103 15.12 9.16 1.28
C LEU A 103 15.94 10.39 0.86
N SER A 104 16.97 10.72 1.64
CA SER A 104 17.86 11.85 1.37
C SER A 104 18.55 11.72 0.00
N LYS A 105 18.97 10.50 -0.35
CA LYS A 105 19.68 10.23 -1.60
C LYS A 105 18.74 10.29 -2.81
N LYS A 106 17.52 9.75 -2.69
CA LYS A 106 16.51 9.83 -3.75
C LYS A 106 16.11 11.26 -4.05
N VAL A 107 15.90 12.08 -3.02
CA VAL A 107 15.64 13.52 -3.18
C VAL A 107 16.81 14.19 -3.91
N GLU A 108 18.06 13.97 -3.51
CA GLU A 108 19.24 14.55 -4.20
C GLU A 108 19.25 14.24 -5.71
N ILE A 109 18.99 12.98 -6.09
CA ILE A 109 19.00 12.54 -7.49
C ILE A 109 17.83 13.16 -8.26
N LEU A 110 16.63 13.15 -7.67
CA LEU A 110 15.42 13.67 -8.30
C LEU A 110 15.49 15.20 -8.45
N THR A 111 16.06 15.92 -7.48
CA THR A 111 16.29 17.36 -7.59
C THR A 111 17.22 17.67 -8.77
N ARG A 112 18.30 16.91 -8.94
CA ARG A 112 19.19 17.06 -10.12
C ARG A 112 18.46 16.75 -11.42
N ALA A 113 17.66 15.68 -11.43
CA ALA A 113 16.84 15.32 -12.58
C ALA A 113 15.85 16.42 -12.95
N PHE A 114 15.21 17.04 -11.96
CA PHE A 114 14.27 18.13 -12.15
C PHE A 114 14.95 19.40 -12.68
N ILE A 115 16.12 19.78 -12.15
CA ILE A 115 16.91 20.91 -12.67
C ILE A 115 17.24 20.68 -14.15
N ASN A 116 17.73 19.49 -14.51
CA ASN A 116 18.05 19.17 -15.89
C ASN A 116 16.81 19.08 -16.77
N PHE A 117 15.68 18.62 -16.24
CA PHE A 117 14.38 18.62 -16.93
C PHE A 117 13.93 20.04 -17.28
N LYS A 118 14.10 21.03 -16.39
CA LYS A 118 13.75 22.43 -16.70
C LYS A 118 14.59 23.02 -17.84
N GLU A 119 15.81 22.52 -18.03
CA GLU A 119 16.74 22.98 -19.07
C GLU A 119 16.71 22.10 -20.34
N ILE A 120 16.00 20.96 -20.33
CA ILE A 120 16.01 20.01 -21.43
C ILE A 120 15.31 20.59 -22.66
N LYS A 121 15.89 20.38 -23.83
CA LYS A 121 15.28 20.77 -25.12
C LYS A 121 14.54 19.60 -25.73
N ASP A 122 13.58 19.06 -25.00
CA ASP A 122 12.69 17.99 -25.45
C ASP A 122 11.22 18.48 -25.43
N PRO A 123 10.69 18.92 -26.59
CA PRO A 123 9.32 19.41 -26.68
C PRO A 123 8.27 18.33 -26.37
N GLU A 124 8.54 17.08 -26.69
CA GLU A 124 7.58 15.98 -26.47
C GLU A 124 7.47 15.68 -24.98
N LEU A 125 8.60 15.56 -24.28
CA LEU A 125 8.60 15.35 -22.84
C LEU A 125 7.92 16.51 -22.09
N THR A 126 8.13 17.75 -22.55
CA THR A 126 7.49 18.94 -21.99
C THR A 126 5.96 18.91 -22.17
N ILE A 127 5.49 18.59 -23.38
CA ILE A 127 4.05 18.47 -23.66
C ILE A 127 3.43 17.33 -22.84
N ASN A 128 4.12 16.19 -22.74
CA ASN A 128 3.66 15.06 -21.94
C ASN A 128 3.54 15.42 -20.45
N PHE A 129 4.48 16.20 -19.91
CA PHE A 129 4.38 16.72 -18.54
C PHE A 129 3.18 17.65 -18.35
N GLN A 130 2.95 18.58 -19.28
CA GLN A 130 1.79 19.48 -19.24
C GLN A 130 0.47 18.72 -19.33
N ASN A 131 0.38 17.72 -20.21
CA ASN A 131 -0.80 16.87 -20.33
C ASN A 131 -1.01 16.04 -19.06
N PHE A 132 0.05 15.46 -18.49
CA PHE A 132 -0.02 14.72 -17.24
C PHE A 132 -0.55 15.59 -16.10
N THR A 133 0.00 16.80 -15.94
CA THR A 133 -0.42 17.72 -14.88
C THR A 133 -1.85 18.19 -15.06
N HIS A 134 -2.25 18.51 -16.30
CA HIS A 134 -3.62 18.91 -16.62
C HIS A 134 -4.63 17.78 -16.35
N ASN A 135 -4.36 16.57 -16.83
CA ASN A 135 -5.28 15.44 -16.74
C ASN A 135 -5.44 14.89 -15.31
N ASN A 136 -4.52 15.24 -14.40
CA ASN A 136 -4.51 14.78 -13.01
C ASN A 136 -4.75 15.90 -11.99
N ALA A 137 -5.08 17.12 -12.44
CA ALA A 137 -5.17 18.31 -11.59
C ALA A 137 -6.06 18.12 -10.34
N ASP A 138 -7.17 17.37 -10.49
CA ASP A 138 -8.14 17.13 -9.41
C ASP A 138 -7.54 16.56 -8.12
N TRP A 139 -6.52 15.70 -8.23
CA TRP A 139 -5.81 15.13 -7.07
C TRP A 139 -4.38 15.64 -6.96
N LEU A 140 -3.70 15.86 -8.09
CA LEU A 140 -2.28 16.21 -8.12
C LEU A 140 -2.02 17.60 -7.54
N ASP A 141 -2.89 18.58 -7.81
CA ASP A 141 -2.71 19.93 -7.26
C ASP A 141 -2.85 19.96 -5.74
N ASN A 142 -3.83 19.22 -5.20
CA ASN A 142 -4.03 19.09 -3.76
C ASN A 142 -2.85 18.36 -3.11
N TYR A 143 -2.43 17.22 -3.67
CA TYR A 143 -1.29 16.46 -3.15
C TYR A 143 0.01 17.27 -3.15
N THR A 144 0.34 17.90 -4.29
CA THR A 144 1.62 18.60 -4.43
C THR A 144 1.68 19.86 -3.57
N LEU A 145 0.56 20.57 -3.38
CA LEU A 145 0.50 21.66 -2.40
C LEU A 145 0.62 21.14 -0.96
N PHE A 146 -0.13 20.10 -0.60
CA PHE A 146 -0.10 19.49 0.73
C PHE A 146 1.32 19.09 1.14
N ILE A 147 2.00 18.32 0.30
CA ILE A 147 3.33 17.80 0.62
C ILE A 147 4.38 18.93 0.65
N SER A 148 4.24 19.94 -0.22
CA SER A 148 5.11 21.12 -0.20
C SER A 148 4.93 21.94 1.08
N LEU A 149 3.69 22.14 1.54
CA LEU A 149 3.38 22.79 2.83
C LEU A 149 3.97 21.98 3.98
N LYS A 150 3.79 20.66 3.98
CA LYS A 150 4.35 19.78 5.00
C LYS A 150 5.86 19.94 5.12
N TYR A 151 6.60 19.86 4.01
CA TYR A 151 8.06 20.06 4.01
C TYR A 151 8.46 21.49 4.41
N PHE A 152 7.71 22.50 3.96
CA PHE A 152 7.93 23.89 4.36
C PHE A 152 7.86 24.04 5.88
N PHE A 153 6.78 23.57 6.52
CA PHE A 153 6.60 23.68 7.97
C PHE A 153 7.58 22.82 8.77
N ILE A 154 7.90 21.61 8.33
CA ILE A 154 8.96 20.80 8.97
C ILE A 154 10.27 21.59 8.99
N LYS A 155 10.66 22.17 7.84
CA LYS A 155 11.92 22.92 7.71
C LYS A 155 11.94 24.21 8.55
N THR A 156 10.84 24.94 8.63
CA THR A 156 10.77 26.17 9.43
C THR A 156 10.73 25.87 10.92
N ARG A 157 10.09 24.77 11.34
CA ARG A 157 9.92 24.39 12.75
C ARG A 157 11.12 23.66 13.35
N ILE A 158 11.95 22.95 12.55
CA ILE A 158 13.07 22.15 13.06
C ILE A 158 14.07 22.98 13.89
N HIS A 159 14.34 24.24 13.51
CA HIS A 159 15.26 25.13 14.22
C HIS A 159 14.75 25.54 15.61
N SER A 160 13.44 25.45 15.86
CA SER A 160 12.84 25.73 17.17
C SER A 160 12.97 24.55 18.13
N LYS A 161 13.08 23.32 17.60
CA LYS A 161 13.21 22.09 18.39
C LYS A 161 14.50 22.05 19.22
N ASP A 162 15.59 22.62 18.70
CA ASP A 162 16.90 22.63 19.35
C ASP A 162 17.07 23.74 20.40
N ASN A 163 16.16 24.71 20.47
CA ASN A 163 16.33 25.92 21.29
C ASN A 163 15.71 25.87 22.70
N LEU A 164 15.26 24.69 23.18
CA LEU A 164 14.68 24.42 24.52
C LEU A 164 13.55 25.36 24.98
N THR A 165 13.12 26.31 24.14
CA THR A 165 12.08 27.29 24.40
C THR A 165 10.94 26.97 23.45
N ILE A 166 9.80 26.57 24.00
CA ILE A 166 8.58 26.32 23.24
C ILE A 166 8.22 27.63 22.52
N SER A 167 8.09 27.60 21.18
CA SER A 167 7.69 28.77 20.43
C SER A 167 6.28 29.19 20.85
N LEU A 168 5.97 30.49 20.77
CA LEU A 168 4.60 30.98 21.02
C LEU A 168 3.59 30.30 20.08
N GLU A 169 4.01 29.98 18.85
CA GLU A 169 3.21 29.22 17.89
C GLU A 169 2.86 27.82 18.41
N LEU A 170 3.84 27.07 18.94
CA LEU A 170 3.61 25.74 19.51
C LEU A 170 2.74 25.81 20.78
N GLN A 171 2.94 26.80 21.64
CA GLN A 171 2.09 26.99 22.84
C GLN A 171 0.63 27.22 22.44
N ASN A 172 0.39 28.12 21.50
CA ASN A 172 -0.96 28.40 21.00
C ASN A 172 -1.59 27.16 20.36
N TYR A 173 -0.80 26.38 19.61
CA TYR A 173 -1.29 25.13 19.01
C TYR A 173 -1.68 24.11 20.08
N ILE A 174 -0.80 23.83 21.06
CA ILE A 174 -1.08 22.90 22.16
C ILE A 174 -2.35 23.30 22.92
N GLU A 175 -2.51 24.60 23.20
CA GLU A 175 -3.72 25.11 23.86
C GLU A 175 -4.97 24.85 23.01
N SER A 176 -4.92 25.17 21.72
CA SER A 176 -6.05 24.97 20.80
C SER A 176 -6.41 23.49 20.58
N ALA A 177 -5.41 22.60 20.56
CA ALA A 177 -5.58 21.16 20.32
C ALA A 177 -5.89 20.36 21.59
N SER A 178 -5.88 20.99 22.77
CA SER A 178 -5.96 20.31 24.07
C SER A 178 -7.27 19.54 24.31
N GLN A 179 -8.32 19.82 23.55
CA GLN A 179 -9.59 19.06 23.60
C GLN A 179 -9.51 17.74 22.84
N HIS A 180 -8.52 17.59 21.96
CA HIS A 180 -8.40 16.47 21.01
C HIS A 180 -7.16 15.62 21.26
N LEU A 181 -6.06 16.25 21.63
CA LEU A 181 -4.74 15.64 21.75
C LEU A 181 -4.15 15.88 23.14
N ASP A 182 -3.42 14.90 23.66
CA ASP A 182 -2.47 15.17 24.73
C ASP A 182 -1.28 16.00 24.22
N GLU A 183 -0.57 16.63 25.15
CA GLU A 183 0.54 17.55 24.85
C GLU A 183 1.67 16.88 24.05
N GLU A 184 1.96 15.60 24.30
CA GLU A 184 2.99 14.85 23.59
C GLU A 184 2.60 14.65 22.12
N THR A 185 1.37 14.23 21.87
CA THR A 185 0.83 14.03 20.53
C THR A 185 0.69 15.35 19.78
N ALA A 186 0.22 16.42 20.43
CA ALA A 186 0.17 17.75 19.83
C ALA A 186 1.58 18.25 19.46
N THR A 187 2.56 18.04 20.34
CA THR A 187 3.95 18.40 20.06
C THR A 187 4.50 17.63 18.86
N ALA A 188 4.24 16.33 18.76
CA ALA A 188 4.60 15.53 17.61
C ALA A 188 3.93 16.04 16.32
N TYR A 189 2.61 16.27 16.34
CA TYR A 189 1.85 16.78 15.21
C TYR A 189 2.40 18.10 14.69
N TYR A 190 2.79 19.00 15.59
CA TYR A 190 3.39 20.29 15.22
C TYR A 190 4.73 20.12 14.50
N TYR A 191 5.65 19.32 15.05
CA TYR A 191 6.98 19.14 14.47
C TYR A 191 6.98 18.29 13.19
N ASP A 192 6.07 17.32 13.09
CA ASP A 192 5.86 16.52 11.89
C ASP A 192 5.00 17.26 10.86
N ALA A 193 4.54 18.47 11.19
CA ALA A 193 3.66 19.31 10.38
C ALA A 193 2.44 18.55 9.86
N VAL A 194 1.77 17.81 10.75
CA VAL A 194 0.43 17.28 10.48
C VAL A 194 -0.48 18.44 10.14
N TRP A 195 -1.33 18.32 9.12
CA TRP A 195 -2.02 19.49 8.56
C TRP A 195 -2.93 20.25 9.53
N SER A 196 -3.44 19.61 10.58
CA SER A 196 -4.19 20.29 11.65
C SER A 196 -3.34 21.17 12.56
N SER A 197 -2.01 21.09 12.45
CA SER A 197 -1.07 22.01 13.11
C SER A 197 -0.72 23.23 12.26
N TRP A 198 -1.25 23.35 11.03
CA TRP A 198 -1.04 24.53 10.20
C TRP A 198 -1.91 25.70 10.69
N ASN A 199 -1.69 26.90 10.14
CA ASN A 199 -2.55 28.03 10.45
C ASN A 199 -4.00 27.76 9.97
N LYS A 200 -4.96 28.33 10.68
CA LYS A 200 -6.39 28.07 10.50
C LYS A 200 -6.87 28.27 9.07
N GLU A 201 -6.35 29.29 8.39
CA GLU A 201 -6.71 29.61 7.01
C GLU A 201 -6.26 28.53 6.01
N LEU A 202 -5.16 27.81 6.29
CA LEU A 202 -4.76 26.63 5.48
C LEU A 202 -5.65 25.41 5.78
N ILE A 203 -6.11 25.25 7.02
CA ILE A 203 -7.05 24.19 7.39
C ILE A 203 -8.39 24.40 6.69
N GLU A 204 -8.89 25.64 6.69
CA GLU A 204 -10.18 26.03 6.10
C GLU A 204 -10.12 26.25 4.58
N HIS A 205 -8.93 26.12 3.97
CA HIS A 205 -8.69 26.35 2.54
C HIS A 205 -9.08 27.76 2.08
N ASP A 206 -8.70 28.78 2.85
CA ASP A 206 -8.88 30.18 2.47
C ASP A 206 -8.21 30.43 1.09
N PRO A 207 -8.96 30.94 0.09
CA PRO A 207 -8.45 31.08 -1.27
C PRO A 207 -7.20 31.96 -1.40
N ASP A 208 -7.10 33.04 -0.62
CA ASP A 208 -5.99 33.99 -0.71
C ASP A 208 -4.73 33.41 -0.08
N VAL A 209 -4.86 32.72 1.06
CA VAL A 209 -3.74 32.00 1.71
C VAL A 209 -3.26 30.83 0.85
N ILE A 210 -4.17 30.06 0.26
CA ILE A 210 -3.81 28.99 -0.68
C ILE A 210 -3.07 29.55 -1.89
N ALA A 211 -3.53 30.67 -2.46
CA ALA A 211 -2.85 31.32 -3.58
C ALA A 211 -1.44 31.82 -3.21
N TYR A 212 -1.29 32.42 -2.02
CA TYR A 212 0.01 32.84 -1.49
C TYR A 212 0.99 31.67 -1.40
N TYR A 213 0.59 30.55 -0.81
CA TYR A 213 1.47 29.39 -0.67
C TYR A 213 1.76 28.69 -1.99
N LYS A 214 0.79 28.66 -2.93
CA LYS A 214 1.04 28.17 -4.30
C LYS A 214 2.11 29.00 -5.01
N ASP A 215 2.13 30.32 -4.79
CA ASP A 215 3.17 31.19 -5.35
C ASP A 215 4.52 30.98 -4.65
N LEU A 216 4.52 31.01 -3.32
CA LEU A 216 5.71 30.84 -2.49
C LEU A 216 6.42 29.50 -2.72
N LEU A 217 5.65 28.43 -2.91
CA LEU A 217 6.14 27.05 -3.02
C LEU A 217 6.14 26.52 -4.45
N ARG A 218 6.08 27.41 -5.45
CA ARG A 218 5.91 27.05 -6.87
C ARG A 218 6.92 26.00 -7.35
N ASP A 219 8.22 26.21 -7.09
CA ASP A 219 9.27 25.27 -7.51
C ASP A 219 9.14 23.89 -6.83
N GLU A 220 8.73 23.85 -5.57
CA GLU A 220 8.52 22.60 -4.80
C GLU A 220 7.30 21.84 -5.34
N ILE A 221 6.21 22.56 -5.61
CA ILE A 221 5.00 22.00 -6.22
C ILE A 221 5.33 21.41 -7.60
N GLU A 222 6.08 22.14 -8.44
CA GLU A 222 6.52 21.63 -9.74
C GLU A 222 7.44 20.41 -9.63
N PHE A 223 8.34 20.39 -8.64
CA PHE A 223 9.20 19.24 -8.36
C PHE A 223 8.39 17.98 -8.02
N HIS A 224 7.36 18.10 -7.17
CA HIS A 224 6.50 16.96 -6.84
C HIS A 224 5.64 16.51 -8.03
N LYS A 225 5.15 17.46 -8.85
CA LYS A 225 4.46 17.13 -10.12
C LYS A 225 5.39 16.36 -11.05
N PHE A 226 6.65 16.79 -11.16
CA PHE A 226 7.68 16.10 -11.94
C PHE A 226 7.93 14.69 -11.43
N CYS A 227 8.01 14.49 -10.10
CA CYS A 227 8.18 13.16 -9.51
C CYS A 227 7.04 12.21 -9.89
N GLU A 228 5.78 12.62 -9.74
CA GLU A 228 4.62 11.80 -10.13
C GLU A 228 4.61 11.52 -11.64
N PHE A 229 4.99 12.50 -12.46
CA PHE A 229 5.10 12.32 -13.91
C PHE A 229 6.15 11.26 -14.27
N ILE A 230 7.37 11.38 -13.73
CA ILE A 230 8.43 10.39 -13.99
C ILE A 230 8.05 9.01 -13.48
N PHE A 231 7.45 8.92 -12.29
CA PHE A 231 6.92 7.66 -11.79
C PHE A 231 5.94 7.04 -12.78
N SER A 232 4.98 7.84 -13.28
CA SER A 232 3.95 7.36 -14.22
C SER A 232 4.56 6.79 -15.49
N ILE A 233 5.58 7.45 -16.09
CA ILE A 233 6.28 6.96 -17.27
C ILE A 233 6.90 5.58 -16.98
N GLN A 234 7.67 5.48 -15.90
CA GLN A 234 8.40 4.25 -15.60
C GLN A 234 7.45 3.10 -15.25
N TRP A 235 6.38 3.39 -14.53
CA TRP A 235 5.37 2.42 -14.12
C TRP A 235 4.57 1.89 -15.31
N TYR A 236 4.05 2.77 -16.17
CA TYR A 236 3.27 2.33 -17.32
C TYR A 236 4.10 1.54 -18.33
N GLU A 237 5.39 1.87 -18.52
CA GLU A 237 6.30 1.05 -19.34
C GLU A 237 6.47 -0.36 -18.76
N LEU A 238 6.64 -0.49 -17.44
CA LEU A 238 6.77 -1.77 -16.77
C LEU A 238 5.47 -2.58 -16.81
N LYS A 239 4.33 -1.93 -16.55
CA LYS A 239 3.00 -2.55 -16.63
C LYS A 239 2.73 -3.06 -18.05
N SER A 240 3.05 -2.29 -19.09
CA SER A 240 2.90 -2.74 -20.48
C SER A 240 3.73 -3.99 -20.74
N TYR A 241 5.01 -3.98 -20.33
CA TYR A 241 5.90 -5.13 -20.49
C TYR A 241 5.40 -6.39 -19.78
N ALA A 242 4.89 -6.24 -18.54
CA ALA A 242 4.25 -7.33 -17.81
C ALA A 242 3.03 -7.87 -18.57
N ASN A 243 2.14 -6.98 -19.01
CA ASN A 243 0.93 -7.33 -19.72
C ASN A 243 1.17 -8.00 -21.06
N GLU A 244 2.18 -7.57 -21.82
CA GLU A 244 2.60 -8.19 -23.08
C GLU A 244 3.09 -9.63 -22.90
N LYS A 245 3.61 -9.95 -21.70
CA LYS A 245 3.99 -11.32 -21.29
C LYS A 245 2.84 -12.09 -20.64
N GLY A 246 1.63 -11.53 -20.59
CA GLY A 246 0.48 -12.15 -19.94
C GLY A 246 0.50 -12.09 -18.41
N ILE A 247 1.42 -11.31 -17.82
CA ILE A 247 1.49 -11.09 -16.37
C ILE A 247 0.59 -9.92 -15.99
N LYS A 248 -0.41 -10.18 -15.15
CA LYS A 248 -1.31 -9.18 -14.60
C LYS A 248 -0.80 -8.67 -13.26
N ILE A 249 -0.86 -7.36 -13.06
CA ILE A 249 -0.52 -6.73 -11.78
C ILE A 249 -1.78 -6.68 -10.91
N LEU A 250 -1.74 -7.37 -9.77
CA LEU A 250 -2.74 -7.28 -8.71
C LEU A 250 -2.27 -6.24 -7.69
N GLY A 251 -2.92 -5.07 -7.68
CA GLY A 251 -2.67 -4.03 -6.70
C GLY A 251 -3.40 -4.25 -5.38
N ASP A 252 -3.20 -3.31 -4.48
CA ASP A 252 -3.80 -3.30 -3.15
C ASP A 252 -4.27 -1.89 -2.79
N VAL A 253 -5.45 -1.79 -2.18
CA VAL A 253 -6.13 -0.53 -1.87
C VAL A 253 -6.58 -0.56 -0.41
N PRO A 254 -5.94 0.22 0.48
CA PRO A 254 -6.41 0.42 1.85
C PRO A 254 -7.83 1.01 1.83
N ILE A 255 -8.81 0.46 2.56
CA ILE A 255 -10.14 1.07 2.58
C ILE A 255 -10.09 2.50 3.11
N PHE A 256 -9.46 2.73 4.26
CA PHE A 256 -9.31 4.04 4.88
C PHE A 256 -8.08 4.77 4.34
N VAL A 257 -8.07 6.09 4.54
CA VAL A 257 -6.94 6.97 4.19
C VAL A 257 -6.40 7.60 5.46
N SER A 258 -5.08 7.82 5.51
CA SER A 258 -4.44 8.43 6.68
C SER A 258 -5.05 9.79 7.01
N TYR A 259 -5.21 10.08 8.31
CA TYR A 259 -5.63 11.41 8.76
C TYR A 259 -4.74 12.52 8.18
N ASP A 260 -3.41 12.35 8.30
CA ASP A 260 -2.43 13.28 7.76
C ASP A 260 -2.17 13.03 6.26
N SER A 261 -3.17 13.33 5.43
CA SER A 261 -3.10 13.17 3.99
C SER A 261 -3.73 14.33 3.24
N ALA A 262 -3.32 14.50 1.98
CA ALA A 262 -3.92 15.47 1.07
C ALA A 262 -5.41 15.17 0.83
N ASP A 263 -5.82 13.90 0.89
CA ASP A 263 -7.21 13.49 0.70
C ASP A 263 -8.11 14.03 1.81
N VAL A 264 -7.70 13.85 3.07
CA VAL A 264 -8.48 14.32 4.22
C VAL A 264 -8.42 15.83 4.32
N TRP A 265 -7.22 16.43 4.20
CA TRP A 265 -7.03 17.88 4.24
C TRP A 265 -7.94 18.59 3.22
N ALA A 266 -7.87 18.21 1.94
CA ALA A 266 -8.62 18.87 0.88
C ALA A 266 -10.11 18.50 0.79
N ASN A 267 -10.53 17.41 1.45
CA ASN A 267 -11.88 16.87 1.31
C ASN A 267 -12.54 16.54 2.65
N GLN A 268 -12.34 17.35 3.68
CA GLN A 268 -12.80 17.07 5.06
C GLN A 268 -14.28 16.65 5.17
N LYS A 269 -15.18 17.16 4.32
CA LYS A 269 -16.61 16.78 4.29
C LYS A 269 -16.88 15.31 3.94
N LEU A 270 -15.94 14.65 3.27
CA LEU A 270 -16.00 13.21 2.98
C LEU A 270 -15.78 12.36 4.24
N PHE A 271 -15.39 12.97 5.37
CA PHE A 271 -15.04 12.30 6.62
C PHE A 271 -15.84 12.86 7.79
N HIS A 272 -15.90 12.12 8.89
CA HIS A 272 -16.51 12.58 10.14
C HIS A 272 -15.56 13.48 10.93
N MET A 273 -15.47 14.75 10.50
CA MET A 273 -14.59 15.78 11.08
C MET A 273 -15.40 16.80 11.91
N ASP A 274 -14.75 17.41 12.90
CA ASP A 274 -15.25 18.63 13.53
C ASP A 274 -14.75 19.91 12.81
N ASN A 275 -15.13 21.08 13.33
CA ASN A 275 -14.80 22.36 12.72
C ASN A 275 -13.33 22.77 12.91
N ASP A 276 -12.59 22.11 13.80
CA ASP A 276 -11.18 22.38 14.06
C ASP A 276 -10.27 21.45 13.23
N GLY A 277 -10.86 20.59 12.40
CA GLY A 277 -10.13 19.69 11.51
C GLY A 277 -9.72 18.38 12.18
N TYR A 278 -10.34 17.98 13.29
CA TYR A 278 -10.05 16.72 13.96
C TYR A 278 -11.14 15.66 13.69
N PRO A 279 -10.77 14.36 13.59
CA PRO A 279 -11.75 13.30 13.45
C PRO A 279 -12.61 13.20 14.72
N THR A 280 -13.91 12.99 14.54
CA THR A 280 -14.83 12.72 15.67
C THR A 280 -14.92 11.23 15.99
N ILE A 281 -14.70 10.38 14.99
CA ILE A 281 -14.63 8.93 15.10
C ILE A 281 -13.47 8.38 14.25
N LEU A 282 -12.87 7.31 14.74
CA LEU A 282 -11.67 6.68 14.22
C LEU A 282 -11.93 5.23 13.83
N SER A 283 -11.24 4.78 12.79
CA SER A 283 -11.28 3.41 12.30
C SER A 283 -10.54 2.45 13.22
N GLY A 284 -10.96 1.18 13.16
CA GLY A 284 -10.30 0.10 13.88
C GLY A 284 -10.96 -1.25 13.63
N ALA A 285 -10.62 -2.19 14.48
CA ALA A 285 -11.25 -3.50 14.60
C ALA A 285 -11.60 -3.78 16.07
N PRO A 286 -12.70 -4.51 16.34
CA PRO A 286 -13.07 -4.88 17.69
C PRO A 286 -12.02 -5.82 18.31
N PRO A 287 -12.08 -6.02 19.64
CA PRO A 287 -11.36 -7.12 20.29
C PRO A 287 -11.60 -8.46 19.61
N ASP A 288 -10.53 -9.22 19.41
CA ASP A 288 -10.56 -10.57 18.86
C ASP A 288 -9.52 -11.46 19.57
N TYR A 289 -9.32 -12.67 19.06
CA TYR A 289 -8.38 -13.63 19.65
C TYR A 289 -6.90 -13.26 19.43
N PHE A 290 -6.59 -12.29 18.56
CA PHE A 290 -5.25 -11.74 18.37
C PHE A 290 -5.01 -10.48 19.21
N SER A 291 -6.05 -9.68 19.47
CA SER A 291 -5.95 -8.45 20.26
C SER A 291 -7.12 -8.30 21.24
N GLU A 292 -6.83 -8.43 22.53
CA GLU A 292 -7.81 -8.20 23.61
C GLU A 292 -8.35 -6.76 23.60
N ASP A 293 -7.54 -5.79 23.18
CA ASP A 293 -7.88 -4.38 23.12
C ASP A 293 -8.52 -3.94 21.78
N GLY A 294 -8.69 -4.89 20.85
CA GLY A 294 -8.97 -4.58 19.45
C GLY A 294 -7.79 -3.85 18.81
N GLN A 295 -8.02 -3.25 17.64
CA GLN A 295 -6.98 -2.50 16.93
C GLN A 295 -7.50 -1.11 16.62
N LEU A 296 -6.89 -0.08 17.20
CA LEU A 296 -7.21 1.31 16.87
C LEU A 296 -6.25 1.76 15.77
N TRP A 297 -6.73 1.82 14.54
CA TRP A 297 -5.89 2.21 13.40
C TRP A 297 -5.73 3.71 13.25
N GLY A 298 -6.69 4.47 13.80
CA GLY A 298 -6.60 5.93 13.93
C GLY A 298 -6.89 6.72 12.65
N ASP A 299 -7.41 6.08 11.60
CA ASP A 299 -7.81 6.80 10.39
C ASP A 299 -9.21 7.39 10.53
N PRO A 300 -9.51 8.55 9.92
CA PRO A 300 -10.84 9.11 9.91
C PRO A 300 -11.81 8.20 9.14
N ILE A 301 -13.02 8.08 9.67
CA ILE A 301 -14.08 7.31 9.02
C ILE A 301 -14.81 8.18 7.99
N TYR A 302 -15.15 7.57 6.86
CA TYR A 302 -15.93 8.20 5.80
C TYR A 302 -17.33 8.60 6.26
N ASN A 303 -17.75 9.80 5.88
CA ASN A 303 -19.14 10.21 5.89
C ASN A 303 -19.85 9.64 4.66
N TRP A 304 -20.26 8.37 4.75
CA TRP A 304 -20.87 7.64 3.62
C TRP A 304 -22.13 8.31 3.08
N GLU A 305 -22.88 9.03 3.92
CA GLU A 305 -24.03 9.83 3.47
C GLU A 305 -23.60 10.97 2.55
N TYR A 306 -22.53 11.70 2.88
CA TYR A 306 -22.02 12.76 2.01
C TYR A 306 -21.38 12.18 0.74
N HIS A 307 -20.72 11.02 0.82
CA HIS A 307 -20.28 10.29 -0.37
C HIS A 307 -21.46 9.93 -1.27
N LYS A 308 -22.58 9.45 -0.72
CA LYS A 308 -23.79 9.13 -1.48
C LYS A 308 -24.41 10.39 -2.12
N GLN A 309 -24.47 11.51 -1.39
CA GLN A 309 -24.94 12.80 -1.91
C GLN A 309 -24.11 13.35 -3.06
N THR A 310 -22.83 12.97 -3.12
CA THR A 310 -21.88 13.35 -4.17
C THR A 310 -21.66 12.23 -5.19
N ASP A 311 -22.61 11.29 -5.30
CA ASP A 311 -22.58 10.19 -6.26
C ASP A 311 -21.25 9.40 -6.23
N PHE A 312 -20.73 9.20 -5.02
CA PHE A 312 -19.46 8.51 -4.75
C PHE A 312 -18.31 9.01 -5.65
N ALA A 313 -18.29 10.29 -6.01
CA ALA A 313 -17.37 10.84 -7.02
C ALA A 313 -15.90 10.62 -6.65
N TRP A 314 -15.53 10.87 -5.39
CA TRP A 314 -14.16 10.65 -4.92
C TRP A 314 -13.73 9.19 -5.04
N TRP A 315 -14.57 8.24 -4.61
CA TRP A 315 -14.30 6.80 -4.72
C TRP A 315 -14.26 6.33 -6.17
N THR A 316 -15.12 6.87 -7.03
CA THR A 316 -15.08 6.61 -8.48
C THR A 316 -13.73 7.05 -9.05
N SER A 317 -13.26 8.25 -8.69
CA SER A 317 -11.96 8.76 -9.12
C SER A 317 -10.81 7.90 -8.60
N ARG A 318 -10.84 7.53 -7.32
CA ARG A 318 -9.83 6.67 -6.68
C ARG A 318 -9.72 5.32 -7.40
N ILE A 319 -10.85 4.64 -7.61
CA ILE A 319 -10.89 3.34 -8.30
C ILE A 319 -10.39 3.47 -9.74
N LYS A 320 -10.83 4.50 -10.47
CA LYS A 320 -10.38 4.74 -11.84
C LYS A 320 -8.86 4.97 -11.91
N ASN A 321 -8.32 5.77 -11.00
CA ASN A 321 -6.88 6.02 -10.92
C ASN A 321 -6.10 4.72 -10.63
N THR A 322 -6.54 3.95 -9.64
CA THR A 322 -5.95 2.66 -9.29
C THR A 322 -5.98 1.68 -10.47
N LEU A 323 -7.10 1.53 -11.18
CA LEU A 323 -7.20 0.66 -12.37
C LEU A 323 -6.36 1.15 -13.56
N GLY A 324 -5.95 2.41 -13.57
CA GLY A 324 -4.88 2.88 -14.45
C GLY A 324 -3.55 2.17 -14.11
N LEU A 325 -3.19 2.14 -12.83
CA LEU A 325 -1.93 1.59 -12.34
C LEU A 325 -1.87 0.06 -12.35
N VAL A 326 -2.96 -0.64 -12.07
CA VAL A 326 -2.98 -2.11 -11.93
C VAL A 326 -4.02 -2.76 -12.83
N ASP A 327 -4.01 -4.08 -12.97
CA ASP A 327 -4.99 -4.81 -13.78
C ASP A 327 -6.18 -5.31 -12.95
N ALA A 328 -5.95 -5.52 -11.65
CA ALA A 328 -6.97 -5.80 -10.65
C ALA A 328 -6.56 -5.21 -9.29
N MET A 329 -7.51 -5.04 -8.38
CA MET A 329 -7.26 -4.47 -7.06
C MET A 329 -7.82 -5.36 -5.94
N ARG A 330 -6.95 -5.74 -4.99
CA ARG A 330 -7.38 -6.18 -3.67
C ARG A 330 -7.86 -4.96 -2.90
N ILE A 331 -9.07 -5.02 -2.35
CA ILE A 331 -9.55 -3.98 -1.43
C ILE A 331 -9.40 -4.51 -0.02
N ASP A 332 -8.48 -3.91 0.70
CA ASP A 332 -8.18 -4.19 2.10
C ASP A 332 -9.39 -3.89 2.99
N HIS A 333 -9.64 -4.73 3.99
CA HIS A 333 -10.76 -4.61 4.91
C HIS A 333 -12.11 -4.43 4.19
N PHE A 334 -12.37 -5.25 3.17
CA PHE A 334 -13.58 -5.18 2.32
C PHE A 334 -14.87 -5.17 3.15
N ARG A 335 -14.87 -5.89 4.29
CA ARG A 335 -16.02 -5.92 5.19
C ARG A 335 -16.50 -4.53 5.65
N GLY A 336 -15.62 -3.53 5.65
CA GLY A 336 -15.92 -2.13 5.95
C GLY A 336 -17.00 -1.49 5.06
N PHE A 337 -17.23 -2.02 3.84
CA PHE A 337 -18.33 -1.56 3.00
C PHE A 337 -19.70 -2.09 3.47
N GLU A 338 -19.75 -3.25 4.12
CA GLU A 338 -20.97 -3.77 4.71
C GLU A 338 -21.24 -3.12 6.07
N ALA A 339 -20.24 -3.15 6.95
CA ALA A 339 -20.23 -2.47 8.24
C ALA A 339 -18.80 -2.19 8.66
N TYR A 340 -18.52 -1.11 9.38
CA TYR A 340 -17.18 -0.79 9.88
C TYR A 340 -17.22 -0.59 11.41
N TRP A 341 -16.08 -0.80 12.07
CA TRP A 341 -15.95 -0.57 13.50
C TRP A 341 -15.53 0.88 13.73
N GLU A 342 -16.37 1.65 14.41
CA GLU A 342 -16.07 3.03 14.76
C GLU A 342 -15.77 3.18 16.25
N THR A 343 -14.68 3.86 16.57
CA THR A 343 -14.29 4.21 17.93
C THR A 343 -14.30 5.73 18.08
N LYS A 344 -14.79 6.25 19.20
CA LYS A 344 -14.78 7.71 19.44
C LYS A 344 -13.34 8.24 19.50
N CYS A 345 -13.07 9.38 18.89
CA CYS A 345 -11.77 10.03 19.02
C CYS A 345 -11.46 10.35 20.50
N GLY A 346 -10.20 10.15 20.90
CA GLY A 346 -9.71 10.29 22.28
C GLY A 346 -9.67 8.97 23.08
N GLU A 347 -10.28 7.90 22.59
CA GLU A 347 -10.08 6.57 23.17
C GLU A 347 -8.65 6.07 22.90
N LYS A 348 -8.07 5.32 23.85
CA LYS A 348 -6.72 4.73 23.71
C LYS A 348 -6.71 3.37 23.02
N THR A 349 -7.85 2.70 22.97
CA THR A 349 -8.02 1.37 22.38
C THR A 349 -9.34 1.30 21.60
N ALA A 350 -9.53 0.24 20.82
CA ALA A 350 -10.75 0.03 20.04
C ALA A 350 -11.86 -0.70 20.83
N LYS A 351 -11.64 -1.05 22.11
CA LYS A 351 -12.59 -1.79 22.96
C LYS A 351 -13.99 -1.17 23.00
N ASN A 352 -14.05 0.15 23.09
CA ASN A 352 -15.29 0.91 23.26
C ASN A 352 -15.94 1.34 21.94
N GLY A 353 -15.55 0.74 20.82
CA GLY A 353 -16.18 1.00 19.53
C GLY A 353 -17.52 0.28 19.34
N LYS A 354 -18.10 0.45 18.15
CA LYS A 354 -19.32 -0.25 17.73
C LYS A 354 -19.33 -0.50 16.22
N TRP A 355 -20.10 -1.49 15.80
CA TRP A 355 -20.38 -1.72 14.38
C TRP A 355 -21.40 -0.70 13.85
N THR A 356 -21.03 0.01 12.79
CA THR A 356 -21.91 0.91 12.03
C THR A 356 -22.03 0.43 10.60
N LYS A 357 -23.21 0.59 10.00
CA LYS A 357 -23.48 0.15 8.62
C LYS A 357 -22.68 0.99 7.62
N GLY A 358 -22.02 0.31 6.68
CA GLY A 358 -21.36 0.93 5.53
C GLY A 358 -22.34 1.20 4.37
N PRO A 359 -21.85 1.62 3.19
CA PRO A 359 -22.69 1.96 2.06
C PRO A 359 -23.25 0.72 1.32
N ASP A 360 -22.76 -0.48 1.62
CA ASP A 360 -23.23 -1.77 1.12
C ASP A 360 -23.26 -1.81 -0.43
N LYS A 361 -24.14 -2.60 -1.01
CA LYS A 361 -24.34 -2.76 -2.46
C LYS A 361 -24.57 -1.46 -3.23
N ASP A 362 -25.13 -0.42 -2.59
CA ASP A 362 -25.43 0.85 -3.26
C ASP A 362 -24.15 1.48 -3.81
N PHE A 363 -23.05 1.35 -3.06
CA PHE A 363 -21.71 1.78 -3.49
C PHE A 363 -21.28 1.06 -4.77
N PHE A 364 -21.19 -0.27 -4.72
CA PHE A 364 -20.65 -1.07 -5.82
C PHE A 364 -21.50 -0.98 -7.09
N CYS A 365 -22.83 -1.01 -6.96
CA CYS A 365 -23.75 -0.77 -8.07
C CYS A 365 -23.46 0.58 -8.75
N HIS A 366 -23.23 1.64 -7.96
CA HIS A 366 -22.96 2.96 -8.50
C HIS A 366 -21.61 3.03 -9.23
N ILE A 367 -20.56 2.44 -8.64
CA ILE A 367 -19.25 2.43 -9.29
C ILE A 367 -19.26 1.60 -10.57
N GLU A 368 -19.88 0.42 -10.57
CA GLU A 368 -19.99 -0.43 -11.78
C GLU A 368 -20.81 0.24 -12.89
N GLN A 369 -21.82 1.05 -12.55
CA GLN A 369 -22.55 1.86 -13.55
C GLN A 369 -21.64 2.88 -14.25
N LYS A 370 -20.65 3.44 -13.54
CA LYS A 370 -19.73 4.47 -14.07
C LYS A 370 -18.51 3.88 -14.78
N LEU A 371 -17.95 2.79 -14.25
CA LEU A 371 -16.66 2.25 -14.68
C LEU A 371 -16.77 0.88 -15.37
N GLY A 372 -17.95 0.27 -15.39
CA GLY A 372 -18.15 -1.12 -15.81
C GLY A 372 -17.75 -2.11 -14.72
N HIS A 373 -17.73 -3.39 -15.08
CA HIS A 373 -17.37 -4.46 -14.14
C HIS A 373 -15.96 -4.26 -13.57
N LEU A 374 -15.84 -4.35 -12.25
CA LEU A 374 -14.62 -4.03 -11.54
C LEU A 374 -13.77 -5.29 -11.27
N PRO A 375 -12.51 -5.36 -11.74
CA PRO A 375 -11.63 -6.50 -11.44
C PRO A 375 -11.10 -6.39 -10.00
N MET A 376 -11.86 -6.92 -9.05
CA MET A 376 -11.61 -6.79 -7.61
C MET A 376 -11.33 -8.11 -6.92
N VAL A 377 -10.69 -8.01 -5.76
CA VAL A 377 -10.52 -9.09 -4.79
C VAL A 377 -10.89 -8.54 -3.41
N ALA A 378 -11.75 -9.24 -2.68
CA ALA A 378 -12.14 -8.85 -1.34
C ALA A 378 -11.13 -9.38 -0.33
N GLU A 379 -10.48 -8.49 0.44
CA GLU A 379 -9.85 -8.87 1.70
C GLU A 379 -10.97 -9.12 2.72
N ASP A 380 -11.31 -10.39 2.93
CA ASP A 380 -12.38 -10.85 3.82
C ASP A 380 -11.85 -11.76 4.94
N LEU A 381 -10.73 -11.38 5.56
CA LEU A 381 -10.21 -12.07 6.75
C LEU A 381 -10.85 -11.54 8.05
N GLY A 382 -10.61 -12.27 9.14
CA GLY A 382 -11.16 -11.96 10.45
C GLY A 382 -12.58 -12.50 10.64
N ILE A 383 -13.34 -11.86 11.54
CA ILE A 383 -14.73 -12.25 11.83
C ILE A 383 -15.64 -11.68 10.73
N ILE A 384 -16.04 -12.54 9.80
CA ILE A 384 -16.92 -12.20 8.67
C ILE A 384 -18.35 -12.65 8.96
N THR A 385 -19.32 -11.80 8.61
CA THR A 385 -20.75 -12.07 8.75
C THR A 385 -21.33 -12.59 7.42
N PRO A 386 -22.46 -13.32 7.44
CA PRO A 386 -23.15 -13.69 6.21
C PRO A 386 -23.51 -12.51 5.31
N ALA A 387 -23.71 -11.31 5.87
CA ALA A 387 -23.99 -10.11 5.09
C ALA A 387 -22.78 -9.66 4.24
N VAL A 388 -21.57 -9.76 4.78
CA VAL A 388 -20.33 -9.46 4.04
C VAL A 388 -20.13 -10.49 2.92
N GLU A 389 -20.38 -11.77 3.20
CA GLU A 389 -20.30 -12.83 2.18
C GLU A 389 -21.32 -12.61 1.05
N LEU A 390 -22.56 -12.27 1.40
CA LEU A 390 -23.61 -11.95 0.42
C LEU A 390 -23.23 -10.73 -0.44
N LEU A 391 -22.64 -9.69 0.17
CA LEU A 391 -22.17 -8.52 -0.58
C LEU A 391 -21.07 -8.89 -1.57
N ARG A 392 -20.07 -9.65 -1.12
CA ARG A 392 -18.97 -10.15 -1.95
C ARG A 392 -19.50 -11.00 -3.11
N ASP A 393 -20.36 -11.99 -2.80
CA ASP A 393 -20.84 -12.98 -3.76
C ASP A 393 -21.85 -12.37 -4.76
N PHE A 394 -22.60 -11.34 -4.36
CA PHE A 394 -23.51 -10.62 -5.26
C PHE A 394 -22.79 -10.02 -6.48
N PHE A 395 -21.55 -9.55 -6.29
CA PHE A 395 -20.71 -8.99 -7.35
C PHE A 395 -19.68 -9.98 -7.90
N ASP A 396 -19.79 -11.27 -7.56
CA ASP A 396 -18.85 -12.34 -7.94
C ASP A 396 -17.37 -12.02 -7.60
N ILE A 397 -17.15 -11.28 -6.50
CA ILE A 397 -15.82 -10.87 -6.09
C ILE A 397 -15.13 -12.06 -5.39
N PRO A 398 -13.96 -12.53 -5.84
CA PRO A 398 -13.22 -13.54 -5.08
C PRO A 398 -12.78 -12.96 -3.73
N GLY A 399 -13.02 -13.70 -2.65
CA GLY A 399 -12.38 -13.40 -1.37
C GLY A 399 -11.03 -14.09 -1.23
N ILE A 400 -10.32 -13.83 -0.14
CA ILE A 400 -9.01 -14.40 0.12
C ILE A 400 -9.06 -15.55 1.13
N CYS A 401 -8.06 -16.42 1.07
CA CYS A 401 -7.85 -17.50 2.03
C CYS A 401 -6.35 -17.57 2.36
N VAL A 402 -6.01 -17.87 3.61
CA VAL A 402 -4.61 -17.93 4.06
C VAL A 402 -4.37 -19.27 4.76
N LEU A 403 -3.50 -20.12 4.20
CA LEU A 403 -3.23 -21.45 4.75
C LEU A 403 -2.69 -21.41 6.19
N HIS A 404 -1.92 -20.39 6.56
CA HIS A 404 -1.42 -20.23 7.93
C HIS A 404 -2.55 -20.14 8.98
N PHE A 405 -3.78 -19.80 8.57
CA PHE A 405 -4.96 -19.73 9.45
C PHE A 405 -5.84 -20.99 9.42
N ALA A 406 -5.47 -22.01 8.65
CA ALA A 406 -6.30 -23.19 8.41
C ALA A 406 -6.31 -24.22 9.55
N PHE A 407 -5.29 -24.21 10.40
CA PHE A 407 -4.98 -25.34 11.29
C PHE A 407 -5.32 -25.08 12.76
N ASP A 408 -6.47 -24.45 13.02
CA ASP A 408 -6.96 -24.15 14.38
C ASP A 408 -7.61 -25.35 15.10
N GLY A 409 -7.59 -26.53 14.47
CA GLY A 409 -8.14 -27.79 15.00
C GLY A 409 -9.62 -28.01 14.71
N LYS A 410 -10.32 -27.08 14.05
CA LYS A 410 -11.72 -27.24 13.68
C LYS A 410 -11.86 -27.72 12.23
N GLU A 411 -12.65 -28.77 12.01
CA GLU A 411 -12.87 -29.35 10.68
C GLU A 411 -13.66 -28.44 9.73
N ASP A 412 -14.41 -27.48 10.26
CA ASP A 412 -15.19 -26.49 9.52
C ASP A 412 -14.42 -25.20 9.20
N ASN A 413 -13.12 -25.13 9.56
CA ASN A 413 -12.30 -23.96 9.25
C ASN A 413 -12.28 -23.72 7.73
N PRO A 414 -12.69 -22.53 7.25
CA PRO A 414 -12.87 -22.25 5.83
C PRO A 414 -11.55 -22.24 5.03
N TYR A 415 -10.41 -22.13 5.71
CA TYR A 415 -9.08 -22.09 5.09
C TYR A 415 -8.42 -23.46 4.97
N LEU A 416 -9.05 -24.53 5.48
CA LEU A 416 -8.56 -25.91 5.24
C LEU A 416 -8.55 -26.23 3.73
N PRO A 417 -7.51 -26.92 3.21
CA PRO A 417 -7.40 -27.24 1.79
C PRO A 417 -8.65 -27.85 1.15
N ASN A 418 -9.37 -28.69 1.89
CA ASN A 418 -10.59 -29.37 1.43
C ASN A 418 -11.84 -28.48 1.45
N ASN A 419 -11.84 -27.42 2.26
CA ASN A 419 -12.97 -26.51 2.45
C ASN A 419 -12.91 -25.29 1.52
N ILE A 420 -11.74 -24.99 0.96
CA ILE A 420 -11.55 -23.86 0.04
C ILE A 420 -12.36 -24.06 -1.26
N GLY A 421 -13.21 -23.09 -1.57
CA GLY A 421 -14.00 -23.00 -2.79
C GLY A 421 -13.21 -22.44 -3.99
N ALA A 422 -13.84 -22.44 -5.17
CA ALA A 422 -13.21 -22.00 -6.41
C ALA A 422 -13.01 -20.47 -6.49
N ASN A 423 -14.03 -19.68 -6.15
CA ASN A 423 -13.97 -18.21 -6.23
C ASN A 423 -13.15 -17.59 -5.07
N ARG A 424 -11.87 -17.95 -5.00
CA ARG A 424 -10.93 -17.57 -3.94
C ARG A 424 -9.55 -17.28 -4.51
N ILE A 425 -8.84 -16.37 -3.83
CA ILE A 425 -7.39 -16.21 -3.93
C ILE A 425 -6.74 -16.78 -2.68
N LEU A 426 -5.99 -17.88 -2.85
CA LEU A 426 -5.31 -18.55 -1.76
C LEU A 426 -3.87 -18.08 -1.62
N TYR A 427 -3.45 -17.84 -0.39
CA TYR A 427 -2.09 -17.55 0.01
C TYR A 427 -1.56 -18.65 0.94
N THR A 428 -0.25 -18.89 0.94
CA THR A 428 0.39 -19.58 2.07
C THR A 428 0.31 -18.68 3.31
N GLY A 429 0.94 -17.51 3.21
CA GLY A 429 0.84 -16.36 4.08
C GLY A 429 0.77 -15.06 3.26
N THR A 430 0.39 -13.96 3.87
CA THR A 430 0.43 -12.61 3.28
C THR A 430 1.69 -11.85 3.75
N HIS A 431 1.78 -10.55 3.45
CA HIS A 431 2.85 -9.69 3.95
C HIS A 431 2.80 -9.46 5.47
N ASP A 432 1.62 -9.64 6.09
CA ASP A 432 1.42 -9.54 7.54
C ASP A 432 1.72 -10.84 8.28
N ASN A 433 1.86 -11.95 7.55
CA ASN A 433 2.21 -13.23 8.14
C ASN A 433 3.73 -13.38 8.25
N ASN A 434 4.17 -14.28 9.12
CA ASN A 434 5.54 -14.78 9.09
C ASN A 434 5.77 -15.57 7.78
N THR A 435 7.02 -15.84 7.40
CA THR A 435 7.29 -16.81 6.32
C THR A 435 6.75 -18.18 6.72
N THR A 436 6.44 -19.05 5.76
CA THR A 436 5.94 -20.39 6.04
C THR A 436 6.91 -21.20 6.90
N VAL A 437 8.22 -21.06 6.65
CA VAL A 437 9.26 -21.71 7.47
C VAL A 437 9.26 -21.17 8.90
N GLY A 438 9.21 -19.85 9.08
CA GLY A 438 9.16 -19.21 10.39
C GLY A 438 7.89 -19.57 11.15
N TRP A 439 6.74 -19.41 10.50
CA TRP A 439 5.41 -19.76 11.04
C TRP A 439 5.36 -21.21 11.52
N TYR A 440 5.72 -22.18 10.68
CA TYR A 440 5.63 -23.59 11.05
C TYR A 440 6.59 -23.96 12.19
N LYS A 441 7.81 -23.38 12.22
CA LYS A 441 8.76 -23.62 13.31
C LYS A 441 8.22 -23.14 14.65
N ALA A 442 7.52 -22.01 14.66
CA ALA A 442 6.93 -21.39 15.85
C ALA A 442 5.68 -22.12 16.39
N LEU A 443 5.05 -23.01 15.61
CA LEU A 443 3.88 -23.78 16.05
C LEU A 443 4.23 -24.75 17.19
N ASP A 444 3.27 -24.98 18.08
CA ASP A 444 3.34 -26.07 19.06
C ASP A 444 3.17 -27.46 18.41
N ASP A 445 3.54 -28.51 19.14
CA ASP A 445 3.49 -29.90 18.65
C ASP A 445 2.06 -30.38 18.34
N HIS A 446 1.05 -29.81 19.00
CA HIS A 446 -0.34 -30.16 18.76
C HIS A 446 -0.79 -29.66 17.38
N THR A 447 -0.54 -28.39 17.10
CA THR A 447 -0.85 -27.72 15.85
C THR A 447 -0.07 -28.32 14.69
N LYS A 448 1.23 -28.67 14.89
CA LYS A 448 2.02 -29.42 13.89
C LYS A 448 1.39 -30.76 13.53
N LYS A 449 0.80 -31.49 14.48
CA LYS A 449 0.07 -32.75 14.19
C LYS A 449 -1.19 -32.50 13.36
N ILE A 450 -1.91 -31.42 13.63
CA ILE A 450 -3.08 -31.02 12.83
C ILE A 450 -2.62 -30.72 11.40
N VAL A 451 -1.58 -29.91 11.19
CA VAL A 451 -1.01 -29.63 9.87
C VAL A 451 -0.70 -30.92 9.11
N LYS A 452 0.01 -31.86 9.75
CA LYS A 452 0.41 -33.15 9.15
C LYS A 452 -0.76 -34.07 8.80
N THR A 453 -1.98 -33.77 9.25
CA THR A 453 -3.21 -34.49 8.86
C THR A 453 -3.73 -34.04 7.48
N TYR A 454 -3.41 -32.81 7.06
CA TYR A 454 -3.91 -32.20 5.82
C TYR A 454 -2.83 -31.96 4.77
N ILE A 455 -1.57 -31.80 5.20
CA ILE A 455 -0.42 -31.54 4.33
C ILE A 455 0.65 -32.61 4.60
N ASP A 456 1.16 -33.23 3.54
CA ASP A 456 2.31 -34.12 3.61
C ASP A 456 3.59 -33.28 3.76
N VAL A 457 3.96 -32.99 5.01
CA VAL A 457 5.07 -32.09 5.33
C VAL A 457 6.41 -32.81 5.21
N ASP A 458 7.19 -32.46 4.21
CA ASP A 458 8.62 -32.75 4.12
C ASP A 458 9.41 -31.63 4.85
N GLU A 459 9.97 -31.95 6.01
CA GLU A 459 10.71 -30.98 6.83
C GLU A 459 12.02 -30.52 6.16
N THR A 460 12.53 -31.23 5.16
CA THR A 460 13.69 -30.79 4.36
C THR A 460 13.33 -29.80 3.26
N ASN A 461 12.03 -29.63 2.99
CA ASN A 461 11.48 -28.86 1.88
C ASN A 461 10.17 -28.18 2.29
N LEU A 462 10.24 -27.58 3.48
CA LEU A 462 9.06 -27.24 4.29
C LEU A 462 8.11 -26.31 3.53
N ALA A 463 8.61 -25.17 3.02
CA ALA A 463 7.76 -24.20 2.35
C ALA A 463 7.06 -24.80 1.12
N TYR A 464 7.75 -25.65 0.36
CA TYR A 464 7.15 -26.26 -0.83
C TYR A 464 6.14 -27.35 -0.54
N SER A 465 6.16 -27.96 0.65
CA SER A 465 5.05 -28.83 1.09
C SER A 465 3.74 -28.02 1.15
N PHE A 466 3.80 -26.76 1.61
CA PHE A 466 2.65 -25.85 1.62
C PHE A 466 2.34 -25.28 0.25
N ILE A 467 3.34 -24.96 -0.58
CA ILE A 467 3.10 -24.47 -1.95
C ILE A 467 2.42 -25.57 -2.79
N ASP A 468 2.88 -26.82 -2.72
CA ASP A 468 2.26 -27.94 -3.44
C ASP A 468 0.81 -28.16 -2.97
N ALA A 469 0.57 -28.13 -1.65
CA ALA A 469 -0.78 -28.20 -1.08
C ALA A 469 -1.67 -27.04 -1.55
N ALA A 470 -1.15 -25.80 -1.56
CA ALA A 470 -1.87 -24.61 -2.04
C ALA A 470 -2.26 -24.75 -3.51
N TYR A 471 -1.32 -25.18 -4.36
CA TYR A 471 -1.57 -25.40 -5.78
C TYR A 471 -2.61 -26.50 -6.03
N ASN A 472 -2.68 -27.53 -5.18
CA ASN A 472 -3.65 -28.62 -5.30
C ASN A 472 -5.08 -28.25 -4.85
N THR A 473 -5.30 -27.09 -4.21
CA THR A 473 -6.64 -26.68 -3.79
C THR A 473 -7.58 -26.35 -4.95
N LYS A 474 -8.88 -26.16 -4.66
CA LYS A 474 -9.88 -25.72 -5.65
C LYS A 474 -9.82 -24.23 -5.97
N ALA A 475 -9.13 -23.40 -5.18
CA ALA A 475 -9.03 -21.95 -5.42
C ALA A 475 -8.58 -21.65 -6.85
N ASN A 476 -9.27 -20.71 -7.49
CA ASN A 476 -8.95 -20.27 -8.85
C ASN A 476 -7.57 -19.63 -8.87
N THR A 477 -7.22 -18.76 -7.93
CA THR A 477 -5.89 -18.12 -7.90
C THR A 477 -5.11 -18.55 -6.67
N VAL A 478 -3.82 -18.85 -6.84
CA VAL A 478 -2.88 -19.08 -5.74
C VAL A 478 -1.74 -18.06 -5.84
N ILE A 479 -1.51 -17.27 -4.81
CA ILE A 479 -0.44 -16.28 -4.74
C ILE A 479 0.53 -16.67 -3.62
N ILE A 480 1.82 -16.81 -3.95
CA ILE A 480 2.85 -17.22 -2.98
C ILE A 480 3.80 -16.05 -2.73
N PRO A 481 4.10 -15.67 -1.47
CA PRO A 481 5.17 -14.71 -1.17
C PRO A 481 6.52 -15.19 -1.68
N LEU A 482 7.35 -14.27 -2.21
CA LEU A 482 8.68 -14.65 -2.69
C LEU A 482 9.54 -15.30 -1.59
N GLN A 483 9.37 -14.89 -0.34
CA GLN A 483 10.07 -15.48 0.80
C GLN A 483 9.83 -16.99 0.93
N ASP A 484 8.61 -17.46 0.65
CA ASP A 484 8.27 -18.89 0.72
C ASP A 484 8.88 -19.66 -0.44
N ILE A 485 8.92 -19.06 -1.64
CA ILE A 485 9.56 -19.64 -2.83
C ILE A 485 11.07 -19.83 -2.59
N LEU A 486 11.68 -18.88 -1.87
CA LEU A 486 13.08 -18.88 -1.47
C LEU A 486 13.36 -19.68 -0.18
N GLU A 487 12.31 -20.24 0.45
CA GLU A 487 12.38 -21.05 1.67
C GLU A 487 13.04 -20.33 2.87
N LEU A 488 12.79 -19.02 2.98
CA LEU A 488 13.39 -18.15 4.00
C LEU A 488 12.72 -18.28 5.36
N ASP A 489 13.48 -18.04 6.42
CA ASP A 489 13.00 -18.05 7.81
C ASP A 489 12.36 -16.71 8.24
N GLU A 490 12.02 -16.61 9.53
CA GLU A 490 11.32 -15.47 10.10
C GLU A 490 12.05 -14.13 10.02
N THR A 491 13.37 -14.13 9.85
CA THR A 491 14.17 -12.89 9.72
C THR A 491 13.92 -12.16 8.40
N HIS A 492 13.14 -12.77 7.50
CA HIS A 492 12.78 -12.25 6.18
C HIS A 492 11.31 -11.81 6.10
N ARG A 493 10.62 -11.70 7.24
CA ARG A 493 9.23 -11.23 7.31
C ARG A 493 9.10 -9.80 6.75
N MET A 494 7.99 -9.53 6.05
CA MET A 494 7.75 -8.20 5.48
C MET A 494 7.18 -7.23 6.51
N ASN A 495 6.19 -7.65 7.30
CA ASN A 495 5.57 -6.84 8.32
C ASN A 495 5.16 -7.68 9.53
N THR A 496 5.39 -7.16 10.74
CA THR A 496 4.78 -7.64 11.97
C THR A 496 3.70 -6.64 12.39
N PRO A 497 2.41 -7.00 12.30
CA PRO A 497 1.32 -6.10 12.69
C PRO A 497 1.50 -5.57 14.12
N SER A 498 1.10 -4.32 14.32
CA SER A 498 1.17 -3.60 15.61
C SER A 498 2.58 -3.35 16.17
N THR A 499 3.64 -3.48 15.36
CA THR A 499 5.01 -3.02 15.73
C THR A 499 5.42 -1.80 14.92
N ALA A 500 6.25 -0.94 15.51
CA ALA A 500 6.73 0.29 14.87
C ALA A 500 8.02 0.09 14.06
N ASP A 501 8.88 -0.84 14.48
CA ASP A 501 10.23 -1.01 13.94
C ASP A 501 10.35 -2.21 12.99
N ASP A 502 11.31 -2.12 12.06
CA ASP A 502 11.80 -3.20 11.18
C ASP A 502 10.79 -3.77 10.16
N ASN A 503 9.76 -2.98 9.82
CA ASN A 503 8.74 -3.36 8.85
C ASN A 503 9.05 -2.81 7.44
N TRP A 504 8.54 -3.49 6.41
CA TRP A 504 8.54 -3.11 4.99
C TRP A 504 9.90 -3.04 4.30
N ALA A 505 10.96 -3.39 5.03
CA ALA A 505 12.33 -3.19 4.61
C ALA A 505 13.01 -4.45 4.07
N TRP A 506 12.36 -5.61 4.09
CA TRP A 506 12.92 -6.83 3.51
C TRP A 506 13.18 -6.69 2.00
N ARG A 507 14.34 -7.19 1.55
CA ARG A 507 14.73 -7.28 0.13
C ARG A 507 15.43 -8.60 -0.13
N PHE A 508 15.33 -9.10 -1.35
CA PHE A 508 16.19 -10.20 -1.80
C PHE A 508 17.41 -9.65 -2.54
N THR A 509 18.49 -10.43 -2.59
CA THR A 509 19.67 -10.15 -3.41
C THR A 509 19.58 -10.90 -4.73
N SER A 510 20.30 -10.42 -5.76
CA SER A 510 20.31 -11.07 -7.08
C SER A 510 20.75 -12.55 -7.03
N ASP A 511 21.56 -12.93 -6.03
CA ASP A 511 22.05 -14.30 -5.86
C ASP A 511 21.03 -15.26 -5.23
N MET A 512 19.99 -14.71 -4.57
CA MET A 512 18.93 -15.51 -3.94
C MET A 512 17.98 -16.11 -4.98
N LEU A 513 17.60 -15.35 -6.01
CA LEU A 513 16.61 -15.78 -7.01
C LEU A 513 17.26 -16.50 -8.20
N LYS A 514 17.56 -17.78 -8.00
CA LYS A 514 18.14 -18.67 -9.02
C LYS A 514 17.09 -19.19 -10.03
N ASN A 515 17.55 -19.63 -11.21
CA ASN A 515 16.70 -20.12 -12.30
C ASN A 515 16.01 -21.48 -12.00
N ASP A 516 16.52 -22.24 -11.02
CA ASP A 516 15.90 -23.49 -10.57
C ASP A 516 14.53 -23.26 -9.93
N TYR A 517 14.34 -22.16 -9.20
CA TYR A 517 13.03 -21.76 -8.65
C TYR A 517 11.99 -21.54 -9.75
N ALA A 518 12.36 -20.90 -10.86
CA ALA A 518 11.45 -20.71 -11.99
C ALA A 518 11.02 -22.05 -12.59
N THR A 519 11.98 -22.95 -12.81
CA THR A 519 11.72 -24.29 -13.35
C THR A 519 10.81 -25.11 -12.43
N ARG A 520 11.05 -25.01 -11.12
CA ARG A 520 10.28 -25.71 -10.09
C ARG A 520 8.84 -25.21 -10.02
N LEU A 521 8.64 -23.89 -10.04
CA LEU A 521 7.30 -23.28 -10.07
C LEU A 521 6.55 -23.58 -11.36
N ALA A 522 7.22 -23.53 -12.51
CA ALA A 522 6.62 -23.90 -13.80
C ALA A 522 6.14 -25.35 -13.80
N THR A 523 6.91 -26.26 -13.21
CA THR A 523 6.53 -27.67 -13.06
C THR A 523 5.28 -27.84 -12.18
N LEU A 524 5.19 -27.09 -11.08
CA LEU A 524 4.00 -27.07 -10.22
C LEU A 524 2.79 -26.47 -10.93
N ALA A 525 2.98 -25.37 -11.65
CA ALA A 525 1.93 -24.73 -12.43
C ALA A 525 1.37 -25.69 -13.48
N ASP A 526 2.21 -26.42 -14.21
CA ASP A 526 1.75 -27.42 -15.18
C ASP A 526 1.06 -28.61 -14.51
N LYS A 527 1.65 -29.17 -13.43
CA LYS A 527 1.09 -30.30 -12.66
C LYS A 527 -0.35 -30.02 -12.22
N TYR A 528 -0.63 -28.80 -11.76
CA TYR A 528 -1.92 -28.40 -11.20
C TYR A 528 -2.79 -27.55 -12.14
N LYS A 529 -2.39 -27.41 -13.42
CA LYS A 529 -3.07 -26.63 -14.47
C LYS A 529 -3.33 -25.18 -14.06
N ARG A 530 -2.26 -24.50 -13.62
CA ARG A 530 -2.24 -23.10 -13.17
C ARG A 530 -1.37 -22.18 -14.04
N SER A 531 -0.90 -22.67 -15.19
CA SER A 531 -0.05 -21.93 -16.13
C SER A 531 -0.78 -20.90 -16.97
#